data_AF-A0A7S3WSC3-F1
#
_entry.id   AF-A0A7S3WSC3-F1
#
_cell.length_a   1.000
_cell.length_b   1.000
_cell.length_c   1.000
_cell.angle_alpha   90.00
_cell.angle_beta   90.00
_cell.angle_gamma   90.00
#
_symmetry.space_group_name_H-M   'P 1'
#
loop_
_entity.id
_entity.type
_entity.pdbx_description
1 polymer ?
#
loop_
_entity_poly.entity_id
_entity_poly.type
_entity_poly.pdbx_seq_one_letter_code
_entity_poly.pdbx_strand_id
1 'polypeptide(L)'
;DFSVLRFLLSVVVAGVVSNVAMRIADTIARLLFTHFDAAKCSLPSVLPWPDPPGNSAPFDVPVPEASAEQLGKFLAFRGVALPATEAARREAAAREAVSYMAELFDRKHNEWCYRHYALKEKGLCFPYRAPFMNAWDFYGETSAHLRPVGNGQVIFALHHTVEGLLLPLLYFSSGDASFFYLALYADMGVEAYDILALLWRRATGADHTLTRHHPSVDAVLVPHHLFAICFELVGLMAGPLLSKTFMLHVAASAHLSGVFILAAIVLHQTPAQAWPRFLYRFQAAVLAAIYACRVVWWAPIAAASLRLGYLGFPPLLAPYVARGFGSEPRLLSPCFLTVLLLVAFYTYFNADTVQYNRKLLRKAGERVQLANEAEERMLRQAGDRRRPATEEERTPYSC
;
A
#
# COMPACT_ATOMS: atom_id res chain seq x y z
N ASP A 1 -28.52 2.06 18.51
CA ASP A 1 -28.78 0.60 18.62
C ASP A 1 -28.30 -0.16 17.40
N PHE A 2 -27.71 -1.33 17.65
CA PHE A 2 -27.29 -2.28 16.63
C PHE A 2 -28.51 -2.82 15.86
N SER A 3 -28.39 -2.96 14.54
CA SER A 3 -29.42 -3.49 13.66
C SER A 3 -28.78 -4.40 12.62
N VAL A 4 -29.18 -5.67 12.61
CA VAL A 4 -28.73 -6.66 11.61
C VAL A 4 -29.07 -6.18 10.20
N LEU A 5 -30.25 -5.57 10.00
CA LEU A 5 -30.64 -5.04 8.70
C LEU A 5 -29.70 -3.91 8.23
N ARG A 6 -29.30 -3.00 9.15
CA ARG A 6 -28.34 -1.93 8.82
C ARG A 6 -26.97 -2.49 8.47
N PHE A 7 -26.52 -3.52 9.19
CA PHE A 7 -25.28 -4.21 8.88
C PHE A 7 -25.34 -4.89 7.50
N LEU A 8 -26.37 -5.69 7.21
CA LEU A 8 -26.51 -6.32 5.89
C LEU A 8 -26.58 -5.28 4.76
N LEU A 9 -27.29 -4.17 4.98
CA LEU A 9 -27.32 -3.07 4.04
C LEU A 9 -25.94 -2.43 3.86
N SER A 10 -25.17 -2.25 4.95
CA SER A 10 -23.83 -1.67 4.85
C SER A 10 -22.88 -2.56 4.06
N VAL A 11 -22.97 -3.89 4.16
CA VAL A 11 -22.22 -4.83 3.32
C VAL A 11 -22.55 -4.65 1.83
N VAL A 12 -23.83 -4.52 1.48
CA VAL A 12 -24.26 -4.32 0.08
C VAL A 12 -23.77 -2.96 -0.43
N VAL A 13 -23.95 -1.90 0.35
CA VAL A 13 -23.50 -0.55 0.01
C VAL A 13 -21.98 -0.52 -0.15
N ALA A 14 -21.24 -1.13 0.77
CA ALA A 14 -19.78 -1.27 0.71
C ALA A 14 -19.33 -1.95 -0.58
N GLY A 15 -19.97 -3.05 -0.97
CA GLY A 15 -19.67 -3.74 -2.22
C GLY A 15 -19.92 -2.86 -3.45
N VAL A 16 -21.06 -2.16 -3.52
CA VAL A 16 -21.37 -1.25 -4.63
C VAL A 16 -20.38 -0.09 -4.69
N VAL A 17 -20.19 0.62 -3.58
CA VAL A 17 -19.33 1.80 -3.48
C VAL A 17 -17.89 1.44 -3.82
N SER A 18 -17.36 0.35 -3.25
CA SER A 18 -15.98 -0.08 -3.50
C SER A 18 -15.75 -0.44 -4.96
N ASN A 19 -16.67 -1.21 -5.59
CA ASN A 19 -16.52 -1.55 -7.01
C ASN A 19 -16.67 -0.35 -7.93
N VAL A 20 -17.56 0.59 -7.62
CA VAL A 20 -17.70 1.85 -8.38
C VAL A 20 -16.44 2.70 -8.23
N ALA A 21 -15.95 2.86 -7.00
CA ALA A 21 -14.73 3.61 -6.71
C ALA A 21 -13.51 3.01 -7.41
N MET A 22 -13.39 1.68 -7.46
CA MET A 22 -12.33 0.99 -8.20
C MET A 22 -12.36 1.29 -9.70
N ARG A 23 -13.55 1.35 -10.32
CA ARG A 23 -13.70 1.70 -11.74
C ARG A 23 -13.36 3.17 -12.01
N ILE A 24 -13.79 4.06 -11.11
CA ILE A 24 -13.46 5.49 -11.19
C ILE A 24 -11.95 5.69 -11.05
N ALA A 25 -11.32 5.04 -10.07
CA ALA A 25 -9.88 5.07 -9.85
C ALA A 25 -9.10 4.56 -11.07
N ASP A 26 -9.50 3.43 -11.66
CA ASP A 26 -8.89 2.91 -12.90
C ASP A 26 -9.02 3.91 -14.06
N THR A 27 -10.20 4.51 -14.22
CA THR A 27 -10.46 5.50 -15.28
C THR A 27 -9.57 6.74 -15.12
N ILE A 28 -9.53 7.30 -13.92
CA ILE A 28 -8.68 8.46 -13.59
C ILE A 28 -7.21 8.11 -13.81
N ALA A 29 -6.76 6.95 -13.32
CA ALA A 29 -5.37 6.53 -13.44
C ALA A 29 -4.96 6.34 -14.91
N ARG A 30 -5.83 5.81 -15.76
CA ARG A 30 -5.59 5.75 -17.21
C ARG A 30 -5.49 7.13 -17.85
N LEU A 31 -6.35 8.07 -17.45
CA LEU A 31 -6.32 9.41 -18.01
C LEU A 31 -5.05 10.19 -17.61
N LEU A 32 -4.57 9.99 -16.38
CA LEU A 32 -3.48 10.80 -15.81
C LEU A 32 -2.09 10.15 -15.89
N PHE A 33 -2.01 8.82 -15.87
CA PHE A 33 -0.76 8.09 -15.62
C PHE A 33 -0.44 7.02 -16.68
N THR A 34 -1.02 7.14 -17.88
CA THR A 34 -0.61 6.35 -19.06
C THR A 34 -0.02 7.20 -20.19
N HIS A 35 0.48 8.39 -19.87
CA HIS A 35 1.08 9.26 -20.87
C HIS A 35 2.43 8.70 -21.32
N PHE A 36 2.51 8.35 -22.60
CA PHE A 36 3.63 7.66 -23.22
C PHE A 36 4.46 8.57 -24.11
N ASP A 37 5.78 8.40 -24.09
CA ASP A 37 6.75 9.11 -24.93
C ASP A 37 7.84 8.13 -25.42
N ALA A 38 7.71 7.64 -26.65
CA ALA A 38 8.63 6.64 -27.21
C ALA A 38 10.11 7.07 -27.15
N ALA A 39 10.41 8.37 -27.16
CA ALA A 39 11.78 8.88 -27.12
C ALA A 39 12.48 8.66 -25.77
N LYS A 40 11.71 8.37 -24.71
CA LYS A 40 12.21 8.10 -23.35
C LYS A 40 12.30 6.61 -23.03
N CYS A 41 11.93 5.73 -23.96
CA CYS A 41 11.97 4.29 -23.77
C CYS A 41 13.35 3.72 -24.06
N SER A 42 13.62 2.55 -23.47
CA SER A 42 14.75 1.69 -23.85
C SER A 42 14.27 0.28 -24.22
N LEU A 43 15.09 -0.49 -24.92
CA LEU A 43 14.87 -1.88 -25.29
C LEU A 43 15.93 -2.74 -24.61
N PRO A 44 15.62 -3.99 -24.28
CA PRO A 44 16.61 -4.91 -23.75
C PRO A 44 17.63 -5.29 -24.85
N SER A 45 18.92 -5.18 -24.55
CA SER A 45 20.01 -5.65 -25.43
C SER A 45 20.07 -7.18 -25.55
N VAL A 46 19.56 -7.88 -24.53
CA VAL A 46 19.52 -9.35 -24.45
C VAL A 46 18.09 -9.82 -24.21
N LEU A 47 17.71 -10.89 -24.91
CA LEU A 47 16.37 -11.48 -24.83
C LEU A 47 16.46 -12.97 -24.47
N PRO A 48 15.70 -13.44 -23.45
CA PRO A 48 14.90 -12.65 -22.51
C PRO A 48 15.77 -11.78 -21.59
N TRP A 49 15.22 -10.67 -21.10
CA TRP A 49 15.95 -9.74 -20.23
C TRP A 49 16.35 -10.43 -18.92
N PRO A 50 17.63 -10.36 -18.50
CA PRO A 50 18.07 -10.92 -17.23
C PRO A 50 17.54 -10.05 -16.08
N ASP A 51 16.38 -10.41 -15.55
CA ASP A 51 15.72 -9.69 -14.46
C ASP A 51 16.21 -10.20 -13.08
N PRO A 52 17.07 -9.46 -12.37
CA PRO A 52 17.69 -9.96 -11.13
C PRO A 52 16.68 -10.04 -9.97
N PRO A 53 16.95 -10.85 -8.93
CA PRO A 53 16.17 -10.85 -7.70
C PRO A 53 16.12 -9.45 -7.06
N GLY A 54 14.95 -9.06 -6.54
CA GLY A 54 14.77 -7.74 -5.92
C GLY A 54 14.20 -6.69 -6.87
N ASN A 55 14.98 -5.67 -7.24
CA ASN A 55 14.49 -4.62 -8.15
C ASN A 55 14.69 -5.04 -9.60
N SER A 56 13.75 -4.71 -10.48
CA SER A 56 13.97 -4.93 -11.91
C SER A 56 15.12 -4.07 -12.43
N ALA A 57 15.89 -4.57 -13.39
CA ALA A 57 16.93 -3.79 -14.05
C ALA A 57 16.32 -2.98 -15.21
N PRO A 58 16.63 -1.68 -15.36
CA PRO A 58 16.16 -0.90 -16.51
C PRO A 58 16.78 -1.44 -17.80
N PHE A 59 16.04 -1.38 -18.91
CA PHE A 59 16.59 -1.74 -20.22
C PHE A 59 17.66 -0.73 -20.67
N ASP A 60 18.53 -1.15 -21.57
CA ASP A 60 19.83 -0.52 -21.82
C ASP A 60 20.03 0.06 -23.22
N VAL A 61 19.12 -0.19 -24.17
CA VAL A 61 19.20 0.35 -25.54
C VAL A 61 18.14 1.42 -25.77
N PRO A 62 18.45 2.73 -25.78
CA PRO A 62 17.45 3.76 -26.04
C PRO A 62 16.70 3.52 -27.35
N VAL A 63 15.37 3.60 -27.33
CA VAL A 63 14.54 3.38 -28.53
C VAL A 63 14.91 4.32 -29.69
N PRO A 64 15.26 5.61 -29.49
CA PRO A 64 15.75 6.47 -30.58
C PRO A 64 17.05 5.98 -31.22
N GLU A 65 17.89 5.28 -30.47
CA GLU A 65 19.23 4.84 -30.89
C GLU A 65 19.24 3.38 -31.36
N ALA A 66 18.17 2.63 -31.09
CA ALA A 66 18.03 1.25 -31.49
C ALA A 66 18.10 1.08 -33.02
N SER A 67 18.89 0.10 -33.47
CA SER A 67 19.01 -0.27 -34.87
C SER A 67 17.74 -0.96 -35.39
N ALA A 68 17.54 -0.97 -36.71
CA ALA A 68 16.41 -1.68 -37.32
C ALA A 68 16.40 -3.19 -36.97
N GLU A 69 17.58 -3.79 -36.81
CA GLU A 69 17.72 -5.18 -36.39
C GLU A 69 17.30 -5.40 -34.94
N GLN A 70 17.72 -4.51 -34.02
CA GLN A 70 17.33 -4.56 -32.61
C GLN A 70 15.81 -4.40 -32.45
N LEU A 71 15.22 -3.43 -33.16
CA LEU A 71 13.76 -3.23 -33.20
C LEU A 71 13.04 -4.48 -33.72
N GLY A 72 13.52 -5.05 -34.83
CA GLY A 72 12.93 -6.25 -35.42
C GLY A 72 13.01 -7.47 -34.51
N LYS A 73 14.18 -7.72 -33.91
CA LYS A 73 14.38 -8.82 -32.95
C LYS A 73 13.48 -8.69 -31.73
N PHE A 74 13.37 -7.50 -31.16
CA PHE A 74 12.51 -7.26 -30.01
C PHE A 74 11.03 -7.45 -30.35
N LEU A 75 10.55 -6.85 -31.44
CA LEU A 75 9.15 -7.00 -31.86
C LEU A 75 8.81 -8.45 -32.19
N ALA A 76 9.72 -9.19 -32.83
CA ALA A 76 9.54 -10.62 -33.09
C ALA A 76 9.48 -11.46 -31.81
N PHE A 77 10.34 -11.18 -30.82
CA PHE A 77 10.28 -11.80 -29.49
C PHE A 77 8.94 -11.54 -28.80
N ARG A 78 8.36 -10.35 -29.00
CA ARG A 78 7.04 -9.96 -28.49
C ARG A 78 5.87 -10.48 -29.33
N GLY A 79 6.14 -11.17 -30.44
CA GLY A 79 5.10 -11.67 -31.35
C GLY A 79 4.37 -10.57 -32.12
N VAL A 80 4.94 -9.37 -32.24
CA VAL A 80 4.36 -8.23 -32.94
C VAL A 80 4.89 -8.17 -34.37
N ALA A 81 3.98 -8.10 -35.34
CA ALA A 81 4.34 -7.94 -36.74
C ALA A 81 5.11 -6.64 -36.96
N LEU A 82 6.20 -6.69 -37.74
CA LEU A 82 7.07 -5.54 -37.99
C LEU A 82 6.32 -4.43 -38.74
N PRO A 83 6.10 -3.25 -38.14
CA PRO A 83 5.43 -2.16 -38.85
C PRO A 83 6.18 -1.68 -40.09
N ALA A 84 5.44 -1.16 -41.07
CA ALA A 84 6.03 -0.76 -42.36
C ALA A 84 7.00 0.43 -42.23
N THR A 85 6.67 1.45 -41.43
CA THR A 85 7.46 2.68 -41.29
C THR A 85 8.36 2.63 -40.06
N GLU A 86 9.50 3.30 -40.11
CA GLU A 86 10.45 3.36 -38.98
C GLU A 86 9.82 3.97 -37.73
N ALA A 87 9.08 5.07 -37.88
CA ALA A 87 8.37 5.71 -36.77
C ALA A 87 7.40 4.74 -36.09
N ALA A 88 6.60 3.98 -36.87
CA ALA A 88 5.69 2.99 -36.32
C ALA A 88 6.41 1.81 -35.66
N ARG A 89 7.57 1.38 -36.19
CA ARG A 89 8.39 0.33 -35.55
C ARG A 89 8.90 0.79 -34.18
N ARG A 90 9.42 2.01 -34.10
CA ARG A 90 9.92 2.58 -32.83
C ARG A 90 8.80 2.76 -31.82
N GLU A 91 7.65 3.27 -32.24
CA GLU A 91 6.49 3.42 -31.36
C GLU A 91 5.98 2.05 -30.86
N ALA A 92 5.84 1.06 -31.75
CA ALA A 92 5.43 -0.29 -31.37
C ALA A 92 6.43 -0.93 -30.40
N ALA A 93 7.72 -0.82 -30.68
CA ALA A 93 8.77 -1.38 -29.82
C ALA A 93 8.77 -0.72 -28.44
N ALA A 94 8.59 0.60 -28.38
CA ALA A 94 8.48 1.33 -27.12
C ALA A 94 7.24 0.91 -26.30
N ARG A 95 6.06 0.77 -26.93
CA ARG A 95 4.84 0.28 -26.25
C ARG A 95 5.02 -1.15 -25.71
N GLU A 96 5.62 -2.02 -26.51
CA GLU A 96 5.90 -3.40 -26.11
C GLU A 96 6.97 -3.48 -25.02
N ALA A 97 7.93 -2.57 -24.99
CA ALA A 97 8.94 -2.52 -23.94
C ALA A 97 8.30 -2.13 -22.59
N VAL A 98 7.37 -1.17 -22.58
CA VAL A 98 6.56 -0.85 -21.39
C VAL A 98 5.78 -2.08 -20.92
N SER A 99 5.09 -2.78 -21.83
CA SER A 99 4.36 -4.01 -21.49
C SER A 99 5.28 -5.09 -20.94
N TYR A 100 6.44 -5.29 -21.56
CA TYR A 100 7.38 -6.32 -21.13
C TYR A 100 7.97 -6.01 -19.75
N MET A 101 8.32 -4.76 -19.47
CA MET A 101 8.76 -4.35 -18.12
C MET A 101 7.66 -4.58 -17.07
N ALA A 102 6.42 -4.29 -17.42
CA ALA A 102 5.26 -4.52 -16.55
C ALA A 102 5.08 -6.01 -16.22
N GLU A 103 5.25 -6.90 -17.21
CA GLU A 103 5.19 -8.37 -17.03
C GLU A 103 6.32 -8.88 -16.13
N LEU A 104 7.55 -8.37 -16.30
CA LEU A 104 8.69 -8.73 -15.46
C LEU A 104 8.43 -8.36 -13.99
N PHE A 105 7.93 -7.14 -13.76
CA PHE A 105 7.60 -6.67 -12.41
C PHE A 105 6.45 -7.48 -11.78
N ASP A 106 5.39 -7.79 -12.54
CA ASP A 106 4.23 -8.56 -12.05
C ASP A 106 4.63 -9.96 -11.57
N ARG A 107 5.40 -10.69 -12.38
CA ARG A 107 5.92 -12.00 -11.99
C ARG A 107 6.72 -11.91 -10.69
N LYS A 108 7.55 -10.89 -10.55
CA LYS A 108 8.39 -10.70 -9.36
C LYS A 108 7.56 -10.33 -8.12
N HIS A 109 6.56 -9.47 -8.28
CA HIS A 109 5.63 -9.12 -7.20
C HIS A 109 4.84 -10.33 -6.71
N ASN A 110 4.33 -11.16 -7.63
CA ASN A 110 3.60 -12.38 -7.28
C ASN A 110 4.50 -13.40 -6.59
N GLU A 111 5.70 -13.62 -7.10
CA GLU A 111 6.69 -14.50 -6.45
C GLU A 111 7.00 -14.02 -5.03
N TRP A 112 7.23 -12.71 -4.85
CA TRP A 112 7.46 -12.13 -3.53
C TRP A 112 6.27 -12.34 -2.60
N CYS A 113 5.04 -12.09 -3.06
CA CYS A 113 3.83 -12.30 -2.25
C CYS A 113 3.67 -13.76 -1.82
N TYR A 114 3.93 -14.70 -2.73
CA TYR A 114 3.87 -16.12 -2.42
C TYR A 114 4.94 -16.50 -1.39
N ARG A 115 6.21 -16.15 -1.61
CA ARG A 115 7.32 -16.49 -0.71
C ARG A 115 7.16 -15.82 0.67
N HIS A 116 6.71 -14.56 0.70
CA HIS A 116 6.55 -13.83 1.94
C HIS A 116 5.36 -14.33 2.76
N TYR A 117 4.18 -14.46 2.16
CA TYR A 117 2.96 -14.77 2.91
C TYR A 117 2.66 -16.27 3.00
N ALA A 118 2.89 -17.05 1.94
CA ALA A 118 2.64 -18.49 1.96
C ALA A 118 3.82 -19.26 2.58
N LEU A 119 5.05 -18.96 2.16
CA LEU A 119 6.25 -19.68 2.64
C LEU A 119 6.87 -19.06 3.91
N LYS A 120 6.44 -17.85 4.31
CA LYS A 120 6.96 -17.12 5.48
C LYS A 120 8.48 -16.92 5.44
N GLU A 121 9.04 -16.79 4.24
CA GLU A 121 10.47 -16.62 4.06
C GLU A 121 10.93 -15.26 4.61
N LYS A 122 11.99 -15.30 5.43
CA LYS A 122 12.54 -14.11 6.10
C LYS A 122 13.64 -13.48 5.25
N GLY A 123 13.79 -12.16 5.35
CA GLY A 123 14.87 -11.44 4.67
C GLY A 123 14.61 -11.09 3.21
N LEU A 124 13.42 -11.41 2.68
CA LEU A 124 13.04 -11.04 1.32
C LEU A 124 13.06 -9.52 1.12
N CYS A 125 13.66 -9.08 0.02
CA CYS A 125 13.54 -7.72 -0.46
C CYS A 125 12.21 -7.54 -1.19
N PHE A 126 11.40 -6.57 -0.76
CA PHE A 126 10.21 -6.16 -1.51
C PHE A 126 10.63 -5.70 -2.93
N PRO A 127 9.97 -6.19 -3.99
CA PRO A 127 10.31 -5.81 -5.35
C PRO A 127 9.82 -4.39 -5.61
N TYR A 128 10.71 -3.53 -6.07
CA TYR A 128 10.35 -2.22 -6.58
C TYR A 128 10.45 -2.21 -8.09
N ARG A 129 9.48 -1.55 -8.73
CA ARG A 129 9.55 -1.19 -10.14
C ARG A 129 10.79 -0.32 -10.37
N ALA A 130 11.57 -0.61 -11.40
CA ALA A 130 12.59 0.32 -11.87
C ALA A 130 11.93 1.42 -12.71
N PRO A 131 12.26 2.71 -12.50
CA PRO A 131 11.77 3.77 -13.38
C PRO A 131 12.30 3.52 -14.80
N PHE A 132 11.40 3.30 -15.76
CA PHE A 132 11.76 2.88 -17.11
C PHE A 132 11.68 4.00 -18.16
N MET A 133 10.64 4.86 -18.13
CA MET A 133 10.52 5.99 -19.08
C MET A 133 10.45 7.36 -18.40
N ASN A 134 9.29 7.64 -17.81
CA ASN A 134 8.98 8.82 -17.06
C ASN A 134 8.30 8.31 -15.81
N ALA A 135 8.77 8.77 -14.66
CA ALA A 135 8.32 8.32 -13.37
C ALA A 135 6.76 8.34 -13.26
N TRP A 136 6.09 9.25 -14.00
CA TRP A 136 4.63 9.44 -14.09
C TRP A 136 3.82 8.47 -14.96
N ASP A 137 4.44 7.67 -15.85
CA ASP A 137 3.75 6.61 -16.61
C ASP A 137 3.64 5.29 -15.80
N PHE A 138 3.59 5.40 -14.48
CA PHE A 138 3.65 4.23 -13.59
C PHE A 138 2.47 3.29 -13.80
N TYR A 139 1.32 3.81 -14.23
CA TYR A 139 0.14 2.99 -14.49
C TYR A 139 0.27 2.24 -15.82
N GLY A 140 0.86 2.88 -16.85
CA GLY A 140 1.24 2.23 -18.10
C GLY A 140 2.22 1.07 -17.88
N GLU A 141 3.24 1.31 -17.06
CA GLU A 141 4.30 0.34 -16.68
C GLU A 141 3.86 -0.70 -15.62
N THR A 142 2.60 -0.68 -15.19
CA THR A 142 2.01 -1.72 -14.31
C THR A 142 1.15 -2.66 -15.14
N SER A 143 1.25 -3.98 -14.89
CA SER A 143 0.51 -4.97 -15.67
C SER A 143 -1.00 -4.84 -15.47
N ALA A 144 -1.79 -5.39 -16.39
CA ALA A 144 -3.24 -5.46 -16.24
C ALA A 144 -3.68 -6.19 -14.95
N HIS A 145 -2.83 -7.07 -14.43
CA HIS A 145 -3.08 -7.81 -13.19
C HIS A 145 -2.76 -6.98 -11.93
N LEU A 146 -1.67 -6.20 -11.92
CA LEU A 146 -1.30 -5.37 -10.77
C LEU A 146 -2.02 -4.02 -10.68
N ARG A 147 -2.51 -3.48 -11.80
CA ARG A 147 -3.26 -2.21 -11.82
C ARG A 147 -4.45 -2.22 -10.85
N PRO A 148 -5.33 -3.26 -10.84
CA PRO A 148 -6.37 -3.40 -9.84
C PRO A 148 -5.84 -3.45 -8.41
N VAL A 149 -4.68 -4.05 -8.15
CA VAL A 149 -4.06 -4.07 -6.81
C VAL A 149 -3.73 -2.66 -6.35
N GLY A 150 -3.08 -1.86 -7.21
CA GLY A 150 -2.75 -0.46 -6.93
C GLY A 150 -3.98 0.40 -6.67
N ASN A 151 -5.02 0.27 -7.50
CA ASN A 151 -6.29 0.97 -7.28
C ASN A 151 -6.93 0.56 -5.96
N GLY A 152 -6.89 -0.73 -5.64
CA GLY A 152 -7.40 -1.27 -4.40
C GLY A 152 -6.72 -0.66 -3.18
N GLN A 153 -5.39 -0.48 -3.23
CA GLN A 153 -4.66 0.20 -2.16
C GLN A 153 -5.11 1.66 -1.96
N VAL A 154 -5.38 2.39 -3.05
CA VAL A 154 -5.87 3.77 -2.98
C VAL A 154 -7.27 3.81 -2.36
N ILE A 155 -8.18 2.94 -2.81
CA ILE A 155 -9.53 2.86 -2.24
C ILE A 155 -9.48 2.44 -0.77
N PHE A 156 -8.61 1.51 -0.41
CA PHE A 156 -8.44 1.06 0.97
C PHE A 156 -7.89 2.17 1.88
N ALA A 157 -6.96 2.98 1.38
CA ALA A 157 -6.46 4.15 2.09
C ALA A 157 -7.54 5.24 2.25
N LEU A 158 -8.38 5.46 1.22
CA LEU A 158 -9.51 6.39 1.30
C LEU A 158 -10.55 5.93 2.31
N HIS A 159 -10.88 4.65 2.32
CA HIS A 159 -11.76 4.04 3.32
C HIS A 159 -11.26 4.28 4.74
N HIS A 160 -10.00 3.93 5.01
CA HIS A 160 -9.36 4.18 6.29
C HIS A 160 -9.34 5.67 6.67
N THR A 161 -9.24 6.56 5.70
CA THR A 161 -9.28 8.02 5.94
C THR A 161 -10.70 8.48 6.29
N VAL A 162 -11.70 8.08 5.51
CA VAL A 162 -13.07 8.54 5.72
C VAL A 162 -13.63 7.98 7.02
N GLU A 163 -13.57 6.67 7.17
CA GLU A 163 -14.30 5.95 8.22
C GLU A 163 -13.49 5.90 9.51
N GLY A 164 -12.18 5.81 9.36
CA GLY A 164 -11.27 5.71 10.47
C GLY A 164 -10.72 7.04 10.99
N LEU A 165 -10.88 8.15 10.25
CA LEU A 165 -10.37 9.45 10.70
C LEU A 165 -11.43 10.54 10.61
N LEU A 166 -12.01 10.78 9.43
CA LEU A 166 -12.92 11.92 9.24
C LEU A 166 -14.22 11.76 10.02
N LEU A 167 -14.90 10.61 9.93
CA LEU A 167 -16.16 10.37 10.65
C LEU A 167 -15.97 10.41 12.18
N PRO A 168 -14.90 9.82 12.77
CA PRO A 168 -14.60 9.99 14.19
C PRO A 168 -14.34 11.46 14.58
N LEU A 169 -13.60 12.23 13.78
CA LEU A 169 -13.37 13.66 14.06
C LEU A 169 -14.67 14.47 14.01
N LEU A 170 -15.57 14.17 13.06
CA LEU A 170 -16.89 14.78 12.99
C LEU A 170 -17.74 14.41 14.21
N TYR A 171 -17.69 13.17 14.67
CA TYR A 171 -18.33 12.76 15.92
C TYR A 171 -17.80 13.55 17.12
N PHE A 172 -16.47 13.66 17.27
CA PHE A 172 -15.88 14.37 18.41
C PHE A 172 -16.15 15.88 18.41
N SER A 173 -16.20 16.50 17.22
CA SER A 173 -16.43 17.95 17.09
C SER A 173 -17.90 18.34 17.22
N SER A 174 -18.82 17.54 16.67
CA SER A 174 -20.25 17.85 16.67
C SER A 174 -21.02 17.26 17.86
N GLY A 175 -20.53 16.15 18.43
CA GLY A 175 -21.28 15.33 19.37
C GLY A 175 -22.42 14.51 18.75
N ASP A 176 -22.61 14.57 17.42
CA ASP A 176 -23.66 13.82 16.72
C ASP A 176 -23.29 12.34 16.59
N ALA A 177 -24.03 11.50 17.31
CA ALA A 177 -23.87 10.05 17.31
C ALA A 177 -24.09 9.40 15.93
N SER A 178 -24.72 10.10 14.97
CA SER A 178 -24.90 9.58 13.60
C SER A 178 -23.55 9.26 12.93
N PHE A 179 -22.53 10.11 13.11
CA PHE A 179 -21.18 9.90 12.59
C PHE A 179 -20.49 8.69 13.21
N PHE A 180 -20.71 8.46 14.51
CA PHE A 180 -20.23 7.26 15.20
C PHE A 180 -20.81 6.00 14.57
N TYR A 181 -22.14 5.92 14.44
CA TYR A 181 -22.78 4.74 13.86
C TYR A 181 -22.40 4.55 12.40
N LEU A 182 -22.32 5.63 11.62
CA LEU A 182 -21.93 5.56 10.22
C LEU A 182 -20.51 5.00 10.06
N ALA A 183 -19.54 5.48 10.85
CA ALA A 183 -18.16 4.97 10.82
C ALA A 183 -18.11 3.46 11.07
N LEU A 184 -18.78 2.98 12.12
CA LEU A 184 -18.72 1.58 12.49
C LEU A 184 -19.44 0.66 11.51
N TYR A 185 -20.61 1.05 11.01
CA TYR A 185 -21.32 0.23 10.02
C TYR A 185 -20.62 0.22 8.65
N ALA A 186 -20.00 1.33 8.26
CA ALA A 186 -19.28 1.41 7.00
C ALA A 186 -18.05 0.49 7.04
N ASP A 187 -17.25 0.55 8.11
CA ASP A 187 -16.00 -0.21 8.22
C ASP A 187 -16.31 -1.70 8.29
N MET A 188 -17.22 -2.10 9.18
CA MET A 188 -17.73 -3.47 9.23
C MET A 188 -18.31 -3.95 7.90
N GLY A 189 -18.95 -3.05 7.15
CA GLY A 189 -19.54 -3.34 5.85
C GLY A 189 -18.49 -3.71 4.82
N VAL A 190 -17.40 -2.94 4.75
CA VAL A 190 -16.27 -3.21 3.85
C VAL A 190 -15.50 -4.46 4.26
N GLU A 191 -15.20 -4.62 5.55
CA GLU A 191 -14.49 -5.80 6.04
C GLU A 191 -15.29 -7.09 5.76
N ALA A 192 -16.60 -7.06 5.98
CA ALA A 192 -17.47 -8.20 5.68
C ALA A 192 -17.63 -8.43 4.18
N TYR A 193 -17.77 -7.37 3.38
CA TYR A 193 -17.78 -7.47 1.93
C TYR A 193 -16.49 -8.13 1.41
N ASP A 194 -15.32 -7.70 1.89
CA ASP A 194 -14.04 -8.22 1.40
C ASP A 194 -13.84 -9.68 1.81
N ILE A 195 -14.26 -10.08 3.01
CA ILE A 195 -14.32 -11.50 3.39
C ILE A 195 -15.21 -12.30 2.44
N LEU A 196 -16.42 -11.81 2.13
CA LEU A 196 -17.32 -12.48 1.19
C LEU A 196 -16.70 -12.58 -0.21
N ALA A 197 -16.03 -11.53 -0.67
CA ALA A 197 -15.30 -11.52 -1.94
C ALA A 197 -14.12 -12.49 -1.94
N LEU A 198 -13.39 -12.63 -0.83
CA LEU A 198 -12.32 -13.61 -0.67
C LEU A 198 -12.85 -15.05 -0.73
N LEU A 199 -14.01 -15.31 -0.12
CA LEU A 199 -14.68 -16.61 -0.18
C LEU A 199 -15.19 -16.92 -1.61
N TRP A 200 -15.81 -15.94 -2.26
CA TRP A 200 -16.22 -16.03 -3.66
C TRP A 200 -15.03 -16.28 -4.61
N ARG A 201 -13.92 -15.57 -4.35
CA ARG A 201 -12.52 -15.89 -4.62
C ARG A 201 -12.28 -17.37 -4.84
N ARG A 202 -12.27 -18.06 -3.72
CA ARG A 202 -11.90 -19.47 -3.62
C ARG A 202 -12.91 -20.38 -4.30
N ALA A 203 -14.17 -20.00 -4.30
CA ALA A 203 -15.24 -20.81 -4.89
C ALA A 203 -15.26 -20.75 -6.42
N THR A 204 -14.91 -19.61 -7.02
CA THR A 204 -15.16 -19.35 -8.47
C THR A 204 -13.91 -18.96 -9.26
N GLY A 205 -12.83 -18.56 -8.59
CA GLY A 205 -11.64 -17.97 -9.22
C GLY A 205 -11.81 -16.50 -9.63
N ALA A 206 -13.00 -15.90 -9.52
CA ALA A 206 -13.25 -14.53 -9.93
C ALA A 206 -13.03 -13.53 -8.78
N ASP A 207 -12.05 -12.62 -8.91
CA ASP A 207 -11.49 -11.95 -7.73
C ASP A 207 -12.44 -11.02 -6.94
N HIS A 208 -13.05 -9.96 -7.43
CA HIS A 208 -13.94 -9.04 -6.66
C HIS A 208 -13.46 -8.40 -5.34
N THR A 209 -12.35 -8.80 -4.72
CA THR A 209 -11.86 -8.19 -3.48
C THR A 209 -11.49 -6.72 -3.71
N LEU A 210 -11.53 -5.91 -2.66
CA LEU A 210 -11.23 -4.48 -2.73
C LEU A 210 -9.78 -4.26 -3.15
N THR A 211 -8.88 -5.02 -2.56
CA THR A 211 -7.43 -4.88 -2.75
C THR A 211 -6.85 -5.76 -3.86
N ARG A 212 -7.62 -6.72 -4.39
CA ARG A 212 -7.23 -7.64 -5.48
C ARG A 212 -5.89 -8.36 -5.22
N HIS A 213 -5.55 -8.54 -3.96
CA HIS A 213 -4.25 -9.07 -3.54
C HIS A 213 -4.04 -10.51 -3.98
N HIS A 214 -2.76 -10.88 -4.11
CA HIS A 214 -2.37 -12.27 -4.34
C HIS A 214 -3.01 -13.19 -3.27
N PRO A 215 -3.54 -14.39 -3.61
CA PRO A 215 -4.27 -15.24 -2.67
C PRO A 215 -3.50 -15.69 -1.42
N SER A 216 -2.16 -15.63 -1.45
CA SER A 216 -1.34 -15.91 -0.27
C SER A 216 -1.55 -14.90 0.87
N VAL A 217 -2.03 -13.69 0.56
CA VAL A 217 -2.26 -12.62 1.55
C VAL A 217 -3.51 -12.91 2.40
N ASP A 218 -4.41 -13.79 1.95
CA ASP A 218 -5.67 -14.13 2.64
C ASP A 218 -5.46 -14.60 4.08
N ALA A 219 -4.36 -15.31 4.33
CA ALA A 219 -4.00 -15.82 5.65
C ALA A 219 -3.77 -14.69 6.67
N VAL A 220 -3.54 -13.47 6.21
CA VAL A 220 -3.40 -12.26 7.03
C VAL A 220 -4.66 -11.40 6.98
N LEU A 221 -5.26 -11.24 5.79
CA LEU A 221 -6.43 -10.36 5.61
C LEU A 221 -7.69 -10.91 6.28
N VAL A 222 -7.98 -12.20 6.14
CA VAL A 222 -9.17 -12.81 6.77
C VAL A 222 -9.16 -12.62 8.28
N PRO A 223 -8.10 -12.97 9.04
CA PRO A 223 -8.10 -12.72 10.47
C PRO A 223 -8.13 -11.21 10.78
N HIS A 224 -7.42 -10.37 10.01
CA HIS A 224 -7.46 -8.91 10.21
C HIS A 224 -8.89 -8.35 10.14
N HIS A 225 -9.61 -8.64 9.05
CA HIS A 225 -10.98 -8.18 8.83
C HIS A 225 -11.96 -8.76 9.84
N LEU A 226 -11.82 -10.05 10.22
CA LEU A 226 -12.64 -10.65 11.27
C LEU A 226 -12.43 -9.97 12.62
N PHE A 227 -11.17 -9.69 12.98
CA PHE A 227 -10.85 -8.97 14.21
C PHE A 227 -11.35 -7.53 14.18
N ALA A 228 -11.26 -6.83 13.04
CA ALA A 228 -11.81 -5.49 12.86
C ALA A 228 -13.34 -5.49 13.06
N ILE A 229 -14.07 -6.39 12.42
CA ILE A 229 -15.53 -6.53 12.61
C ILE A 229 -15.88 -6.78 14.08
N CYS A 230 -15.13 -7.66 14.76
CA CYS A 230 -15.37 -7.93 16.18
C CYS A 230 -15.08 -6.72 17.04
N PHE A 231 -14.04 -5.94 16.69
CA PHE A 231 -13.72 -4.67 17.32
C PHE A 231 -14.90 -3.70 17.17
N GLU A 232 -15.38 -3.46 15.96
CA GLU A 232 -16.45 -2.48 15.77
C GLU A 232 -17.82 -2.92 16.30
N LEU A 233 -18.09 -4.23 16.36
CA LEU A 233 -19.24 -4.76 17.09
C LEU A 233 -19.18 -4.42 18.58
N VAL A 234 -18.00 -4.56 19.19
CA VAL A 234 -17.75 -4.15 20.57
C VAL A 234 -18.00 -2.64 20.70
N GLY A 235 -17.51 -1.81 19.79
CA GLY A 235 -17.81 -0.37 19.74
C GLY A 235 -19.31 -0.06 19.69
N LEU A 236 -20.03 -0.67 18.75
CA LEU A 236 -21.48 -0.51 18.57
C LEU A 236 -22.26 -0.92 19.81
N MET A 237 -21.84 -2.01 20.46
CA MET A 237 -22.46 -2.48 21.69
C MET A 237 -22.24 -1.49 22.83
N ALA A 238 -21.06 -0.87 22.99
CA ALA A 238 -20.82 0.13 24.05
C ALA A 238 -21.71 1.37 23.90
N GLY A 239 -22.07 1.70 22.67
CA GLY A 239 -22.80 2.93 22.33
C GLY A 239 -21.94 4.19 22.43
N PRO A 240 -22.41 5.32 21.88
CA PRO A 240 -21.60 6.51 21.60
C PRO A 240 -20.89 7.12 22.83
N LEU A 241 -21.57 7.11 23.99
CA LEU A 241 -21.09 7.78 25.19
C LEU A 241 -19.93 7.03 25.87
N LEU A 242 -20.00 5.70 25.94
CA LEU A 242 -18.94 4.84 26.48
C LEU A 242 -17.87 4.54 25.43
N SER A 243 -18.19 4.68 24.15
CA SER A 243 -17.29 4.39 23.04
C SER A 243 -16.30 5.51 22.72
N LYS A 244 -16.30 6.69 23.35
CA LYS A 244 -15.35 7.76 22.98
C LYS A 244 -13.88 7.34 23.05
N THR A 245 -13.50 6.64 24.11
CA THR A 245 -12.13 6.10 24.27
C THR A 245 -11.86 4.92 23.34
N PHE A 246 -12.91 4.13 23.06
CA PHE A 246 -12.85 3.03 22.10
C PHE A 246 -12.70 3.54 20.66
N MET A 247 -13.47 4.54 20.24
CA MET A 247 -13.36 5.23 18.96
C MET A 247 -12.03 5.93 18.80
N LEU A 248 -11.46 6.46 19.88
CA LEU A 248 -10.09 6.98 19.85
C LEU A 248 -9.08 5.84 19.61
N HIS A 249 -9.34 4.64 20.13
CA HIS A 249 -8.56 3.43 19.79
C HIS A 249 -8.66 3.14 18.30
N VAL A 250 -9.87 2.90 17.80
CA VAL A 250 -10.17 2.62 16.40
C VAL A 250 -9.50 3.65 15.49
N ALA A 251 -9.80 4.92 15.72
CA ALA A 251 -9.36 6.01 14.86
C ALA A 251 -7.85 6.23 14.88
N ALA A 252 -7.23 6.26 16.07
CA ALA A 252 -5.81 6.54 16.17
C ALA A 252 -4.95 5.29 15.92
N SER A 253 -5.28 4.15 16.52
CA SER A 253 -4.40 2.98 16.50
C SER A 253 -4.54 2.12 15.24
N ALA A 254 -5.77 1.88 14.77
CA ALA A 254 -6.02 1.04 13.60
C ALA A 254 -5.96 1.86 12.31
N HIS A 255 -6.75 2.93 12.22
CA HIS A 255 -6.94 3.59 10.93
C HIS A 255 -5.91 4.65 10.59
N LEU A 256 -5.58 5.59 11.49
CA LEU A 256 -4.58 6.62 11.17
C LEU A 256 -3.23 5.98 10.81
N SER A 257 -2.79 5.01 11.60
CA SER A 257 -1.59 4.24 11.29
C SER A 257 -1.74 3.41 10.00
N GLY A 258 -2.91 2.83 9.74
CA GLY A 258 -3.25 2.12 8.50
C GLY A 258 -3.13 3.02 7.27
N VAL A 259 -3.71 4.23 7.30
CA VAL A 259 -3.59 5.24 6.24
C VAL A 259 -2.12 5.50 5.91
N PHE A 260 -1.28 5.75 6.92
CA PHE A 260 0.14 6.03 6.69
C PHE A 260 0.90 4.82 6.11
N ILE A 261 0.60 3.61 6.56
CA ILE A 261 1.20 2.37 6.03
C ILE A 261 0.81 2.18 4.56
N LEU A 262 -0.48 2.28 4.25
CA LEU A 262 -1.01 2.10 2.90
C LEU A 262 -0.50 3.19 1.95
N ALA A 263 -0.49 4.44 2.41
CA ALA A 263 0.06 5.56 1.65
C ALA A 263 1.55 5.36 1.36
N ALA A 264 2.33 4.77 2.27
CA ALA A 264 3.73 4.42 2.01
C ALA A 264 3.86 3.39 0.89
N ILE A 265 3.07 2.32 0.92
CA ILE A 265 3.08 1.28 -0.11
C ILE A 265 2.77 1.89 -1.48
N VAL A 266 1.70 2.68 -1.58
CA VAL A 266 1.32 3.37 -2.82
C VAL A 266 2.43 4.31 -3.29
N LEU A 267 2.96 5.14 -2.38
CA LEU A 267 3.95 6.15 -2.73
C LEU A 267 5.25 5.52 -3.26
N HIS A 268 5.66 4.39 -2.70
CA HIS A 268 6.80 3.62 -3.20
C HIS A 268 6.55 2.97 -4.57
N GLN A 269 5.34 2.99 -5.12
CA GLN A 269 5.06 2.54 -6.50
C GLN A 269 4.97 3.71 -7.49
N THR A 270 4.88 4.94 -6.98
CA THR A 270 4.69 6.16 -7.77
C THR A 270 6.02 6.80 -8.21
N PRO A 271 5.97 7.83 -9.08
CA PRO A 271 7.11 8.68 -9.40
C PRO A 271 7.89 9.26 -8.21
N ALA A 272 7.31 9.30 -7.01
CA ALA A 272 7.97 9.78 -5.80
C ALA A 272 9.32 9.09 -5.53
N GLN A 273 9.54 7.88 -6.06
CA GLN A 273 10.84 7.20 -6.09
C GLN A 273 12.00 8.05 -6.62
N ALA A 274 11.73 8.96 -7.55
CA ALA A 274 12.71 9.87 -8.12
C ALA A 274 13.09 11.04 -7.18
N TRP A 275 12.43 11.19 -6.03
CA TRP A 275 12.68 12.24 -5.04
C TRP A 275 13.12 11.66 -3.69
N PRO A 276 14.39 11.24 -3.53
CA PRO A 276 14.87 10.55 -2.34
C PRO A 276 14.63 11.30 -1.03
N ARG A 277 14.83 12.63 -1.03
CA ARG A 277 14.62 13.48 0.15
C ARG A 277 13.15 13.53 0.56
N PHE A 278 12.23 13.59 -0.40
CA PHE A 278 10.79 13.57 -0.14
C PHE A 278 10.36 12.21 0.41
N LEU A 279 10.77 11.11 -0.23
CA LEU A 279 10.48 9.76 0.27
C LEU A 279 11.02 9.51 1.66
N TYR A 280 12.24 9.97 1.95
CA TYR A 280 12.80 9.85 3.30
C TYR A 280 11.96 10.58 4.33
N ARG A 281 11.58 11.85 4.07
CA ARG A 281 10.73 12.64 4.98
C ARG A 281 9.35 12.02 5.14
N PHE A 282 8.75 11.53 4.06
CA PHE A 282 7.47 10.84 4.09
C PHE A 282 7.55 9.56 4.93
N GLN A 283 8.56 8.72 4.69
CA GLN A 283 8.76 7.48 5.44
C GLN A 283 9.07 7.75 6.92
N ALA A 284 9.76 8.85 7.24
CA ALA A 284 9.98 9.29 8.61
C ALA A 284 8.66 9.71 9.27
N ALA A 285 7.79 10.44 8.55
CA ALA A 285 6.46 10.81 9.03
C ALA A 285 5.57 9.58 9.25
N VAL A 286 5.60 8.59 8.34
CA VAL A 286 4.90 7.31 8.49
C VAL A 286 5.37 6.58 9.73
N LEU A 287 6.69 6.47 9.94
CA LEU A 287 7.23 5.80 11.13
C LEU A 287 6.88 6.56 12.41
N ALA A 288 6.90 7.89 12.40
CA ALA A 288 6.49 8.71 13.53
C ALA A 288 5.02 8.51 13.87
N ALA A 289 4.14 8.48 12.86
CA ALA A 289 2.71 8.21 13.04
C ALA A 289 2.47 6.80 13.60
N ILE A 290 3.15 5.78 13.04
CA ILE A 290 3.12 4.42 13.57
C ILE A 290 3.56 4.40 15.03
N TYR A 291 4.67 5.07 15.39
CA TYR A 291 5.17 5.08 16.75
C TYR A 291 4.20 5.77 17.72
N ALA A 292 3.65 6.93 17.34
CA ALA A 292 2.66 7.63 18.11
C ALA A 292 1.41 6.76 18.36
N CYS A 293 0.86 6.16 17.30
CA CYS A 293 -0.40 5.45 17.33
C CYS A 293 -0.31 4.04 17.93
N ARG A 294 0.76 3.31 17.60
CA ARG A 294 0.92 1.87 17.89
C ARG A 294 1.89 1.57 19.03
N VAL A 295 2.61 2.57 19.54
CA VAL A 295 3.51 2.43 20.70
C VAL A 295 3.10 3.36 21.82
N VAL A 296 3.11 4.68 21.59
CA VAL A 296 2.87 5.67 22.65
C VAL A 296 1.41 5.65 23.12
N TRP A 297 0.46 5.71 22.19
CA TRP A 297 -0.97 5.73 22.51
C TRP A 297 -1.56 4.33 22.69
N TRP A 298 -0.86 3.29 22.23
CA TRP A 298 -1.36 1.92 22.29
C TRP A 298 -1.65 1.46 23.73
N ALA A 299 -0.68 1.60 24.64
CA ALA A 299 -0.81 1.15 26.03
C ALA A 299 -1.97 1.82 26.80
N PRO A 300 -2.09 3.17 26.85
CA PRO A 300 -3.19 3.80 27.59
C PRO A 300 -4.56 3.48 26.99
N ILE A 301 -4.66 3.36 25.67
CA ILE A 301 -5.95 3.05 25.05
C ILE A 301 -6.31 1.57 25.22
N ALA A 302 -5.35 0.64 25.10
CA ALA A 302 -5.57 -0.77 25.38
C ALA A 302 -6.02 -1.00 26.84
N ALA A 303 -5.41 -0.30 27.80
CA ALA A 303 -5.83 -0.34 29.20
C ALA A 303 -7.27 0.17 29.40
N ALA A 304 -7.65 1.26 28.71
CA ALA A 304 -9.01 1.77 28.77
C ALA A 304 -10.03 0.82 28.12
N SER A 305 -9.71 0.21 26.98
CA SER A 305 -10.55 -0.81 26.33
C SER A 305 -10.74 -2.04 27.22
N LEU A 306 -9.67 -2.52 27.88
CA LEU A 306 -9.75 -3.61 28.85
C LEU A 306 -10.60 -3.24 30.07
N ARG A 307 -10.47 -2.02 30.58
CA ARG A 307 -11.33 -1.51 31.66
C ARG A 307 -12.80 -1.49 31.26
N LEU A 308 -13.12 -1.10 30.02
CA LEU A 308 -14.48 -1.14 29.49
C LEU A 308 -15.00 -2.58 29.35
N GLY A 309 -14.18 -3.49 28.81
CA GLY A 309 -14.51 -4.92 28.74
C GLY A 309 -14.71 -5.57 30.12
N TYR A 310 -14.02 -5.08 31.15
CA TYR A 310 -14.12 -5.51 32.55
C TYR A 310 -15.40 -5.00 33.22
N LEU A 311 -15.83 -3.77 32.93
CA LEU A 311 -17.04 -3.17 33.49
C LEU A 311 -18.35 -3.70 32.88
N GLY A 312 -18.27 -4.47 31.78
CA GLY A 312 -19.41 -5.09 31.09
C GLY A 312 -20.05 -4.18 30.04
N PHE A 313 -20.47 -4.78 28.92
CA PHE A 313 -21.25 -4.13 27.85
C PHE A 313 -22.73 -3.94 28.24
N PRO A 314 -23.47 -3.01 27.63
CA PRO A 314 -24.75 -2.51 28.14
C PRO A 314 -25.90 -3.55 28.08
N PRO A 315 -27.09 -3.22 28.63
CA PRO A 315 -28.14 -4.17 29.06
C PRO A 315 -28.72 -5.13 28.02
N LEU A 316 -28.32 -5.06 26.75
CA LEU A 316 -28.81 -5.94 25.68
C LEU A 316 -28.37 -7.40 25.87
N LEU A 317 -27.29 -7.64 26.62
CA LEU A 317 -26.87 -8.99 27.07
C LEU A 317 -27.40 -9.35 28.47
N ALA A 318 -28.03 -8.41 29.18
CA ALA A 318 -28.61 -8.66 30.50
C ALA A 318 -29.62 -9.83 30.53
N PRO A 319 -30.44 -10.10 29.50
CA PRO A 319 -31.33 -11.27 29.47
C PRO A 319 -30.58 -12.62 29.46
N TYR A 320 -29.34 -12.64 28.97
CA TYR A 320 -28.49 -13.84 28.94
C TYR A 320 -27.65 -13.99 30.22
N VAL A 321 -27.31 -12.87 30.87
CA VAL A 321 -26.69 -12.84 32.21
C VAL A 321 -27.69 -13.27 33.29
N ALA A 322 -28.96 -12.88 33.15
CA ALA A 322 -30.05 -13.22 34.07
C ALA A 322 -30.40 -14.72 34.14
N ARG A 323 -29.86 -15.56 33.25
CA ARG A 323 -30.06 -17.03 33.25
C ARG A 323 -28.96 -17.82 33.98
N GLY A 324 -28.11 -17.15 34.77
CA GLY A 324 -27.26 -17.85 35.76
C GLY A 324 -25.78 -17.49 35.81
N PHE A 325 -25.33 -16.40 35.17
CA PHE A 325 -23.95 -15.93 35.31
C PHE A 325 -23.95 -14.67 36.19
N GLY A 326 -23.72 -14.89 37.49
CA GLY A 326 -23.86 -13.90 38.57
C GLY A 326 -23.03 -12.62 38.45
N SER A 327 -23.41 -11.69 39.33
CA SER A 327 -23.03 -10.28 39.52
C SER A 327 -21.58 -10.01 39.96
N GLU A 328 -20.60 -10.74 39.46
CA GLU A 328 -19.18 -10.43 39.70
C GLU A 328 -18.45 -10.07 38.40
N PRO A 329 -17.55 -9.08 38.42
CA PRO A 329 -16.75 -8.72 37.25
C PRO A 329 -15.74 -9.85 37.01
N ARG A 330 -16.10 -10.79 36.14
CA ARG A 330 -15.25 -11.93 35.82
C ARG A 330 -14.24 -11.48 34.78
N LEU A 331 -12.95 -11.55 35.12
CA LEU A 331 -11.81 -11.58 34.18
C LEU A 331 -11.99 -12.64 33.06
N LEU A 332 -13.00 -13.50 33.18
CA LEU A 332 -13.39 -14.54 32.22
C LEU A 332 -14.65 -14.18 31.40
N SER A 333 -15.12 -12.93 31.41
CA SER A 333 -16.23 -12.53 30.56
C SER A 333 -15.85 -12.68 29.08
N PRO A 334 -16.73 -13.19 28.20
CA PRO A 334 -16.42 -13.34 26.78
C PRO A 334 -15.98 -12.02 26.13
N CYS A 335 -16.56 -10.88 26.53
CA CYS A 335 -16.16 -9.56 26.06
C CYS A 335 -14.74 -9.19 26.50
N PHE A 336 -14.39 -9.40 27.78
CA PHE A 336 -13.05 -9.13 28.28
C PHE A 336 -12.00 -10.00 27.59
N LEU A 337 -12.25 -11.30 27.47
CA LEU A 337 -11.35 -12.22 26.78
C LEU A 337 -11.19 -11.84 25.30
N THR A 338 -12.27 -11.43 24.64
CA THR A 338 -12.21 -10.97 23.24
C THR A 338 -11.37 -9.70 23.10
N VAL A 339 -11.60 -8.69 23.95
CA VAL A 339 -10.78 -7.46 23.96
C VAL A 339 -9.31 -7.76 24.28
N LEU A 340 -9.04 -8.69 25.20
CA LEU A 340 -7.67 -9.11 25.53
C LEU A 340 -6.97 -9.79 24.35
N LEU A 341 -7.66 -10.70 23.66
CA LEU A 341 -7.14 -11.36 22.46
C LEU A 341 -6.87 -10.35 21.33
N LEU A 342 -7.78 -9.40 21.13
CA LEU A 342 -7.62 -8.30 20.18
C LEU A 342 -6.38 -7.46 20.50
N VAL A 343 -6.23 -7.04 21.76
CA VAL A 343 -5.06 -6.28 22.20
C VAL A 343 -3.76 -7.07 21.98
N ALA A 344 -3.75 -8.37 22.30
CA ALA A 344 -2.58 -9.22 22.08
C ALA A 344 -2.22 -9.33 20.59
N PHE A 345 -3.21 -9.58 19.73
CA PHE A 345 -3.05 -9.68 18.28
C PHE A 345 -2.46 -8.39 17.69
N TYR A 346 -3.08 -7.24 17.96
CA TYR A 346 -2.60 -5.96 17.45
C TYR A 346 -1.25 -5.57 18.03
N THR A 347 -0.94 -5.91 19.28
CA THR A 347 0.40 -5.67 19.85
C THR A 347 1.48 -6.41 19.06
N TYR A 348 1.24 -7.68 18.72
CA TYR A 348 2.14 -8.46 17.88
C TYR A 348 2.28 -7.87 16.48
N PHE A 349 1.15 -7.55 15.83
CA PHE A 349 1.12 -6.95 14.50
C PHE A 349 1.83 -5.58 14.44
N ASN A 350 1.69 -4.78 15.50
CA ASN A 350 2.33 -3.48 15.64
C ASN A 350 3.86 -3.59 15.70
N ALA A 351 4.39 -4.60 16.40
CA ALA A 351 5.83 -4.83 16.49
C ALA A 351 6.45 -5.12 15.11
N ASP A 352 5.83 -6.00 14.33
CA ASP A 352 6.27 -6.33 12.97
C ASP A 352 6.21 -5.12 12.04
N THR A 353 5.13 -4.35 12.13
CA THR A 353 4.92 -3.13 11.34
C THR A 353 6.01 -2.09 11.61
N VAL A 354 6.39 -1.87 12.88
CA VAL A 354 7.48 -0.95 13.27
C VAL A 354 8.82 -1.44 12.70
N GLN A 355 9.12 -2.74 12.82
CA GLN A 355 10.37 -3.29 12.29
C GLN A 355 10.46 -3.15 10.77
N TYR A 356 9.37 -3.42 10.05
CA TYR A 356 9.32 -3.27 8.60
C TYR A 356 9.54 -1.82 8.17
N ASN A 357 8.83 -0.86 8.79
CA ASN A 357 8.94 0.56 8.43
C ASN A 357 10.29 1.18 8.82
N ARG A 358 10.96 0.68 9.87
CA ARG A 358 12.36 1.03 10.17
C ARG A 358 13.31 0.61 9.05
N LYS A 359 13.12 -0.59 8.48
CA LYS A 359 13.92 -1.06 7.33
C LYS A 359 13.67 -0.19 6.10
N LEU A 360 12.43 0.20 5.83
CA LEU A 360 12.10 1.11 4.72
C LEU A 360 12.74 2.49 4.91
N LEU A 361 12.70 3.05 6.12
CA LEU A 361 13.34 4.34 6.41
C LEU A 361 14.85 4.28 6.20
N ARG A 362 15.51 3.19 6.64
CA ARG A 362 16.94 2.98 6.40
C ARG A 362 17.27 2.94 4.91
N LYS A 363 16.50 2.18 4.12
CA LYS A 363 16.66 2.13 2.65
C LYS A 363 16.43 3.51 2.00
N ALA A 364 15.46 4.28 2.46
CA ALA A 364 15.25 5.65 1.98
C ALA A 364 16.44 6.56 2.33
N GLY A 365 17.03 6.38 3.52
CA GLY A 365 18.24 7.10 3.95
C GLY A 365 19.46 6.75 3.08
N GLU A 366 19.68 5.47 2.79
CA GLU A 366 20.73 5.00 1.86
C GLU A 366 20.58 5.68 0.48
N ARG A 367 19.35 5.82 -0.03
CA ARG A 367 19.08 6.53 -1.29
C ARG A 367 19.39 8.02 -1.23
N VAL A 368 19.09 8.69 -0.11
CA VAL A 368 19.45 10.10 0.09
C VAL A 368 20.97 10.26 0.09
N GLN A 369 21.70 9.35 0.74
CA GLN A 369 23.15 9.38 0.76
C GLN A 369 23.72 9.24 -0.65
N LEU A 370 23.29 8.24 -1.42
CA LEU A 370 23.72 8.04 -2.81
C LEU A 370 23.42 9.24 -3.70
N ALA A 371 22.26 9.88 -3.52
CA ALA A 371 21.89 11.09 -4.25
C ALA A 371 22.79 12.28 -3.91
N ASN A 372 23.12 12.47 -2.64
CA ASN A 372 24.05 13.53 -2.21
C ASN A 372 25.47 13.28 -2.75
N GLU A 373 25.95 12.03 -2.71
CA GLU A 373 27.27 11.65 -3.28
C GLU A 373 27.32 11.84 -4.81
N ALA A 374 26.20 11.64 -5.51
CA ALA A 374 26.10 11.92 -6.95
C ALA A 374 26.12 13.43 -7.23
N GLU A 375 25.36 14.22 -6.46
CA GLU A 375 25.34 15.69 -6.54
C GLU A 375 26.75 16.28 -6.28
N GLU A 376 27.44 15.78 -5.26
CA GLU A 376 28.79 16.20 -4.92
C GLU A 376 29.81 15.83 -6.01
N ARG A 377 29.70 14.62 -6.60
CA ARG A 377 30.54 14.22 -7.74
C ARG A 377 30.31 15.11 -8.96
N MET A 378 29.06 15.43 -9.28
CA MET A 378 28.72 16.34 -10.38
C MET A 378 29.28 17.74 -10.15
N LEU A 379 29.17 18.27 -8.92
CA LEU A 379 29.72 19.57 -8.57
C LEU A 379 31.25 19.61 -8.66
N ARG A 380 31.94 18.54 -8.23
CA ARG A 380 33.41 18.42 -8.39
C ARG A 380 33.81 18.39 -9.86
N GLN A 381 33.12 17.59 -10.68
CA GLN A 381 33.38 17.54 -12.14
C GLN A 381 33.07 18.87 -12.85
N ALA A 382 32.04 19.59 -12.41
CA ALA A 382 31.71 20.92 -12.93
C ALA A 382 32.72 22.00 -12.46
N GLY A 383 33.28 21.85 -11.26
CA GLY A 383 34.35 22.68 -10.73
C GLY A 383 35.68 22.47 -11.47
N ASP A 384 36.03 21.22 -11.81
CA ASP A 384 37.23 20.90 -12.59
C ASP A 384 37.14 21.40 -14.03
N ARG A 385 35.94 21.44 -14.64
CA ARG A 385 35.72 22.07 -15.96
C ARG A 385 35.83 23.61 -15.94
N ARG A 386 35.87 24.24 -14.77
CA ARG A 386 36.00 25.70 -14.61
C ARG A 386 37.41 26.16 -14.22
N ARG A 387 38.39 25.25 -14.06
CA ARG A 387 39.80 25.66 -14.00
C ARG A 387 40.28 25.97 -15.42
N PRO A 388 40.58 27.23 -15.77
CA PRO A 388 41.34 27.48 -16.99
C PRO A 388 42.70 26.79 -16.81
N ALA A 389 43.19 26.14 -17.87
CA ALA A 389 44.56 25.66 -17.91
C ALA A 389 45.46 26.86 -17.60
N THR A 390 46.06 26.88 -16.41
CA THR A 390 47.10 27.83 -16.08
C THR A 390 48.25 27.56 -17.04
N GLU A 391 48.54 28.54 -17.90
CA GLU A 391 49.73 28.64 -18.71
C GLU A 391 50.98 28.50 -17.83
N GLU A 392 51.56 27.31 -17.76
CA GLU A 392 52.94 27.13 -17.29
C GLU A 392 53.51 25.78 -17.74
N GLU A 393 53.45 25.51 -19.04
CA GLU A 393 54.30 24.46 -19.65
C GLU A 393 54.55 24.74 -21.15
N ARG A 394 55.15 25.91 -21.42
CA ARG A 394 56.00 26.16 -22.59
C ARG A 394 57.17 26.95 -22.01
N THR A 395 58.36 26.41 -21.89
CA THR A 395 59.26 26.09 -23.00
C THR A 395 60.47 25.29 -22.50
N PRO A 396 61.07 24.46 -23.38
CA PRO A 396 62.51 24.51 -23.50
C PRO A 396 62.95 24.72 -24.97
N TYR A 397 63.72 25.80 -25.16
CA TYR A 397 64.64 26.16 -26.26
C TYR A 397 64.14 26.51 -27.67
N SER A 398 64.60 27.68 -28.15
CA SER A 398 65.38 27.76 -29.39
C SER A 398 66.45 28.86 -29.31
N CYS A 399 67.72 28.44 -29.48
CA CYS A 399 68.99 29.20 -29.45
C CYS A 399 69.52 29.64 -28.08
#